data_AF-A0A0L6VHE6-F1
#
_entry.id   AF-A0A0L6VHE6-F1
#
_cell.length_a   1.000
_cell.length_b   1.000
_cell.length_c   1.000
_cell.angle_alpha   90.00
_cell.angle_beta   90.00
_cell.angle_gamma   90.00
#
_symmetry.space_group_name_H-M   'P 1'
#
loop_
_entity.id
_entity.type
_entity.pdbx_description
1 polymer ?
#
loop_
_entity_poly.entity_id
_entity_poly.type
_entity_poly.pdbx_seq_one_letter_code
_entity_poly.pdbx_strand_id
1 'polypeptide(L)' 'MSPNAELSHNNQDYISTGISEFKENYRFNFSYGCVPSPEQCLPSVEEHLKNLSEVQEELKEFL' A
#
# COMPACT_ATOMS: atom_id res chain seq x y z
N MET A 1 -14.99 -10.59 23.60
CA MET A 1 -14.46 -11.32 22.43
C MET A 1 -13.08 -11.85 22.82
N SER A 2 -12.66 -13.05 22.39
CA SER A 2 -11.24 -13.42 22.51
C SER A 2 -10.46 -12.75 21.37
N PRO A 3 -9.14 -12.48 21.53
CA PRO A 3 -8.35 -11.82 20.49
C PRO A 3 -8.42 -12.52 19.13
N ASN A 4 -8.48 -13.86 19.12
CA ASN A 4 -8.59 -14.66 17.90
C ASN A 4 -9.97 -14.56 17.24
N ALA A 5 -11.04 -14.48 18.04
CA ALA A 5 -12.39 -14.33 17.52
C ALA A 5 -12.61 -12.94 16.89
N GLU A 6 -12.06 -11.90 17.50
CA GLU A 6 -12.09 -10.54 16.96
C GLU A 6 -11.25 -10.42 15.68
N LEU A 7 -10.05 -10.99 15.67
CA LEU A 7 -9.21 -11.03 14.46
C LEU A 7 -9.91 -11.79 13.32
N SER A 8 -10.51 -12.95 13.60
CA SER A 8 -11.23 -13.72 12.59
C SER A 8 -12.42 -12.95 12.03
N HIS A 9 -13.15 -12.22 12.87
CA HIS A 9 -14.29 -11.41 12.47
C HIS A 9 -13.86 -10.26 11.54
N ASN A 10 -12.85 -9.49 11.95
CA ASN A 10 -12.39 -8.32 11.20
C ASN A 10 -11.75 -8.67 9.85
N ASN A 11 -11.29 -9.91 9.67
CA ASN A 11 -10.70 -10.40 8.42
C ASN A 11 -11.73 -11.06 7.48
N GLN A 12 -12.97 -11.28 7.91
CA GLN A 12 -13.98 -11.87 7.07
C GLN A 12 -14.50 -10.83 6.07
N ASP A 13 -14.38 -11.11 4.77
CA ASP A 13 -14.89 -10.22 3.73
C ASP A 13 -16.43 -10.19 3.77
N TYR A 14 -17.03 -9.00 3.72
CA TYR A 14 -18.49 -8.86 3.66
C TYR A 14 -19.01 -9.36 2.31
N ILE A 15 -20.11 -10.10 2.31
CA ILE A 15 -20.71 -10.65 1.08
C ILE A 15 -21.16 -9.56 0.10
N SER A 16 -21.54 -8.37 0.61
CA SER A 16 -22.04 -7.26 -0.20
C SER A 16 -20.95 -6.47 -0.93
N THR A 17 -19.77 -6.28 -0.31
CA THR A 17 -18.68 -5.46 -0.86
C THR A 17 -17.45 -6.27 -1.26
N GLY A 18 -17.31 -7.50 -0.76
CA GLY A 18 -16.10 -8.31 -0.92
C GLY A 18 -14.88 -7.73 -0.18
N ILE A 19 -15.09 -6.79 0.75
CA ILE A 19 -14.05 -6.14 1.55
C ILE A 19 -14.30 -6.49 3.02
N SER A 20 -13.25 -6.80 3.77
CA SER A 20 -13.30 -6.96 5.22
C SER A 20 -13.11 -5.64 5.95
N GLU A 21 -13.60 -5.56 7.19
CA GLU A 21 -13.44 -4.39 8.06
C GLU A 21 -11.96 -4.03 8.27
N PHE A 22 -11.08 -5.04 8.35
CA PHE A 22 -9.65 -4.84 8.39
C PHE A 22 -9.16 -4.06 7.16
N LYS A 23 -9.54 -4.48 5.95
CA LYS A 23 -9.15 -3.78 4.72
C LYS A 23 -9.71 -2.35 4.69
N GLU A 24 -10.95 -2.13 5.13
CA GLU A 24 -11.54 -0.78 5.19
C GLU A 24 -10.78 0.16 6.14
N ASN A 25 -10.39 -0.33 7.32
CA ASN A 25 -9.64 0.44 8.31
C ASN A 25 -8.27 0.93 7.81
N TYR A 26 -7.63 0.17 6.91
CA TYR A 26 -6.34 0.54 6.31
C TYR A 26 -6.48 1.31 4.99
N ARG A 27 -7.68 1.80 4.66
CA ARG A 27 -7.96 2.47 3.38
C ARG A 27 -7.54 1.62 2.19
N PHE A 28 -7.75 0.30 2.29
CA PHE A 28 -7.46 -0.62 1.22
C PHE A 28 -8.22 -0.21 -0.04
N ASN A 29 -7.49 0.11 -1.10
CA ASN A 29 -8.07 0.42 -2.40
C ASN A 29 -7.85 -0.79 -3.31
N PHE A 30 -8.94 -1.28 -3.91
CA PHE A 30 -8.86 -2.37 -4.90
C PHE A 30 -7.97 -2.03 -6.09
N SER A 31 -7.75 -0.75 -6.39
CA SER A 31 -6.82 -0.33 -7.44
C SER A 31 -5.36 -0.66 -7.11
N TYR A 32 -4.99 -0.82 -5.83
CA TYR A 32 -3.62 -1.20 -5.44
C TYR A 32 -3.30 -2.67 -5.69
N GLY A 33 -4.32 -3.54 -5.78
CA GLY A 33 -4.15 -4.97 -6.07
C GLY A 33 -4.08 -5.29 -7.57
N CYS A 34 -4.40 -4.32 -8.43
CA CYS A 34 -4.20 -4.47 -9.87
C CYS A 34 -2.72 -4.31 -10.19
N VAL A 35 -2.16 -5.21 -11.02
CA VAL A 35 -0.85 -4.98 -11.62
C VAL A 35 -0.94 -3.64 -12.36
N PRO A 36 -0.18 -2.61 -11.96
CA PRO A 36 -0.29 -1.33 -12.64
C PRO A 36 0.17 -1.50 -14.08
N SER A 37 -0.44 -0.77 -15.01
CA SER A 37 0.02 -0.84 -16.39
C SER A 37 1.48 -0.32 -16.47
N PRO A 38 2.26 -0.72 -17.48
CA PRO A 38 3.59 -0.15 -17.68
C PRO A 38 3.57 1.39 -17.72
N GLU A 39 2.53 2.01 -18.30
CA GLU A 39 2.40 3.47 -18.32
C GLU A 39 2.13 4.10 -16.95
N GLN A 40 1.60 3.34 -15.99
CA GLN A 40 1.40 3.78 -14.60
C GLN A 40 2.64 3.52 -13.73
N CYS A 41 3.37 2.44 -13.99
CA CYS A 41 4.58 2.08 -13.25
C CYS A 41 5.74 3.00 -13.61
N LEU A 42 6.01 3.21 -14.90
CA LEU A 42 7.25 3.82 -15.35
C LEU A 42 7.42 5.27 -14.85
N PRO A 43 6.41 6.16 -14.92
CA PRO A 43 6.56 7.53 -14.42
C PRO A 43 6.74 7.58 -12.90
N SER A 44 6.02 6.75 -12.15
CA SER A 44 6.10 6.71 -10.69
C SER A 44 7.43 6.15 -10.19
N VAL A 45 7.97 5.14 -10.88
CA VAL A 45 9.28 4.56 -10.57
C VAL A 45 10.41 5.54 -10.89
N GLU A 46 10.34 6.24 -12.02
CA GLU A 46 11.35 7.22 -12.42
C GLU A 46 11.39 8.41 -11.44
N GLU A 47 10.23 8.92 -11.02
CA GLU A 47 10.11 9.97 -10.00
C GLU A 47 10.69 9.51 -8.65
N HIS A 48 10.37 8.29 -8.22
CA HIS A 48 10.93 7.71 -6.99
C HIS A 48 12.46 7.57 -7.04
N LEU A 49 13.01 7.13 -8.18
CA LEU A 49 14.46 7.01 -8.35
C LEU A 49 15.15 8.37 -8.30
N LYS A 50 14.52 9.41 -8.86
CA LYS A 50 15.02 10.79 -8.77
C LYS A 50 15.07 11.27 -7.32
N ASN A 51 13.98 11.11 -6.58
CA ASN A 51 13.90 11.49 -5.16
C ASN A 51 14.93 10.75 -4.31
N LEU A 52 15.14 9.45 -4.55
CA LEU A 52 16.16 8.66 -3.87
C LEU A 52 17.57 9.17 -4.18
N SER A 53 17.86 9.57 -5.41
CA SER A 53 19.16 10.13 -5.77
C SER A 53 19.42 11.46 -5.08
N GLU A 54 18.40 12.33 -4.97
CA GLU A 54 18.51 13.62 -4.29
C GLU A 54 18.83 13.42 -2.81
N VAL A 55 18.09 12.54 -2.13
CA VAL A 55 18.34 12.19 -0.72
C VAL A 55 19.73 11.58 -0.53
N GLN A 56 20.21 10.77 -1.47
CA GLN A 56 21.57 10.21 -1.40
C GLN A 56 22.66 11.28 -1.54
N GLU A 57 22.48 12.27 -2.40
CA GLU A 57 23.43 13.39 -2.53
C GLU A 57 23.40 14.29 -1.29
N GLU A 58 22.22 14.63 -0.76
CA GLU A 58 22.10 15.37 0.50
C GLU A 58 22.80 14.65 1.65
N LEU A 59 22.59 13.33 1.79
CA LEU A 59 23.22 12.54 2.84
C LEU A 59 24.74 12.43 2.69
N LYS A 60 25.29 12.52 1.48
CA LYS A 60 26.75 12.58 1.28
C LYS A 60 27.36 13.85 1.84
N GLU A 61 26.64 14.96 1.89
CA GLU A 61 27.14 16.20 2.49
C GLU A 61 27.27 16.12 4.03
N PHE A 62 26.62 15.13 4.65
CA PHE A 62 26.64 14.89 6.10
C PHE A 62 27.58 13.75 6.53
N LEU A 63 28.27 13.08 5.60
CA LEU A 63 29.21 11.97 5.84
C LEU A 63 30.67 12.40 5.54
#